data_AF-A0AAJ2UTG3-F1
#
_entry.id   AF-A0AAJ2UTG3-F1
#
_cell.length_a   1.000
_cell.length_b   1.000
_cell.length_c   1.000
_cell.angle_alpha   90.00
_cell.angle_beta   90.00
_cell.angle_gamma   90.00
#
_symmetry.space_group_name_H-M   'P 1'
#
loop_
_entity.id
_entity.type
_entity.pdbx_description
1 polymer ?
#
loop_
_entity_poly.entity_id
_entity_poly.type
_entity_poly.pdbx_seq_one_letter_code
_entity_poly.pdbx_strand_id
1 'polypeptide(L)'
;MPHKRCAGTGRTVTWTEGVITRTPSTSEVKLPESGVFYFARQQVRERGAWAPTKLTDNDPLYDQLTKEFGPILTTLLLPHQQEIARRATARYLRLARVTVAEHPHRVYFVFPTDRGPEVLVLPSQKRTWQLTAVVLGVLVLIALVVRFVT
;
A
#
# COMPACT_ATOMS: atom_id res chain seq x y z
N MET A 1 -21.45 52.51 -35.71
CA MET A 1 -22.65 52.58 -34.85
C MET A 1 -22.31 51.96 -33.49
N PRO A 2 -22.52 52.67 -32.37
CA PRO A 2 -22.22 52.17 -31.03
C PRO A 2 -23.14 50.99 -30.65
N HIS A 3 -22.61 50.03 -29.88
CA HIS A 3 -23.36 48.85 -29.46
C HIS A 3 -24.51 49.24 -28.52
N LYS A 4 -25.75 48.87 -28.90
CA LYS A 4 -27.01 49.36 -28.31
C LYS A 4 -27.13 49.12 -26.79
N ARG A 5 -26.49 48.08 -26.25
CA ARG A 5 -26.53 47.76 -24.81
C ARG A 5 -25.41 48.38 -23.99
N CYS A 6 -24.30 48.76 -24.61
CA CYS A 6 -23.10 49.15 -23.88
C CYS A 6 -22.77 50.63 -24.04
N ALA A 7 -23.53 51.40 -24.84
CA ALA A 7 -23.41 52.85 -25.03
C ALA A 7 -21.97 53.40 -25.24
N GLY A 8 -21.02 52.56 -25.65
CA GLY A 8 -19.60 52.92 -25.75
C GLY A 8 -18.81 52.91 -24.42
N THR A 9 -19.40 52.50 -23.29
CA THR A 9 -18.76 52.45 -21.96
C THR A 9 -18.09 51.12 -21.60
N GLY A 10 -18.08 50.15 -22.53
CA GLY A 10 -17.43 48.86 -22.31
C GLY A 10 -15.92 49.02 -22.10
N ARG A 11 -15.41 48.58 -20.94
CA ARG A 11 -13.97 48.49 -20.67
C ARG A 11 -13.49 47.07 -20.90
N THR A 12 -12.47 46.89 -21.72
CA THR A 12 -11.76 45.62 -21.87
C THR A 12 -10.71 45.49 -20.78
N VAL A 13 -10.68 44.35 -20.10
CA VAL A 13 -9.63 44.03 -19.13
C VAL A 13 -8.83 42.87 -19.71
N THR A 14 -7.52 43.06 -19.90
CA THR A 14 -6.63 41.97 -20.29
C THR A 14 -6.21 41.25 -19.02
N TRP A 15 -6.68 40.02 -18.86
CA TRP A 15 -6.27 39.15 -17.77
C TRP A 15 -5.03 38.37 -18.21
N THR A 16 -3.91 38.54 -17.51
CA THR A 16 -2.68 37.78 -17.78
C THR A 16 -2.55 36.70 -16.73
N GLU A 17 -2.83 35.45 -17.11
CA GLU A 17 -2.62 34.29 -16.26
C GLU A 17 -1.18 33.79 -16.38
N GLY A 18 -0.45 33.74 -15.27
CA GLY A 18 0.85 33.07 -15.20
C GLY A 18 0.71 31.71 -14.52
N VAL A 19 0.75 30.62 -15.27
CA VAL A 19 0.72 29.26 -14.71
C VAL A 19 2.14 28.80 -14.40
N ILE A 20 2.54 28.88 -13.13
CA ILE A 20 3.80 28.30 -12.66
C ILE A 20 3.57 26.81 -12.42
N THR A 21 4.06 25.97 -13.34
CA THR A 21 3.99 24.50 -13.19
C THR A 21 5.26 24.02 -12.49
N ARG A 22 5.14 23.51 -11.25
CA ARG A 22 6.21 22.78 -10.57
C ARG A 22 5.98 21.27 -10.70
N THR A 23 7.00 20.55 -11.16
CA THR A 23 7.01 19.08 -11.09
C THR A 23 7.06 18.67 -9.61
N PRO A 24 6.07 17.92 -9.10
CA PRO A 24 6.06 17.52 -7.70
C PRO A 24 7.17 16.51 -7.41
N SER A 25 7.80 16.64 -6.23
CA SER A 25 8.70 15.61 -5.71
C SER A 25 7.88 14.37 -5.35
N THR A 26 8.39 13.19 -5.73
CA THR A 26 7.77 11.90 -5.37
C THR A 26 8.63 11.25 -4.30
N SER A 27 8.01 10.85 -3.19
CA SER A 27 8.66 10.11 -2.11
C SER A 27 7.87 8.85 -1.75
N GLU A 28 8.58 7.77 -1.46
CA GLU A 28 7.97 6.55 -0.93
C GLU A 28 7.80 6.68 0.59
N VAL A 29 6.58 6.37 1.06
CA VAL A 29 6.26 6.34 2.49
C VAL A 29 6.22 4.89 2.96
N LYS A 30 7.01 4.58 3.99
CA LYS A 30 6.89 3.29 4.69
C LYS A 30 5.67 3.32 5.61
N LEU A 31 4.65 2.59 5.20
CA LEU A 31 3.48 2.30 6.04
C LEU A 31 3.85 1.25 7.12
N PRO A 32 3.14 1.24 8.27
CA PRO A 32 3.36 0.25 9.32
C PRO A 32 3.27 -1.19 8.78
N GLU A 33 3.99 -2.11 9.43
CA GLU A 33 4.02 -3.50 9.00
C GLU A 33 2.63 -4.11 9.07
N SER A 34 2.16 -4.67 7.95
CA SER A 34 0.77 -5.12 7.81
C SER A 34 0.43 -6.41 8.57
N GLY A 35 1.33 -6.94 9.41
CA GLY A 35 1.17 -8.26 10.04
C GLY A 35 1.00 -9.43 9.04
N VAL A 36 1.13 -9.16 7.74
CA VAL A 36 0.98 -10.12 6.64
C VAL A 36 2.33 -10.79 6.40
N PHE A 37 2.30 -12.11 6.19
CA PHE A 37 3.48 -12.90 5.90
C PHE A 37 4.22 -12.37 4.66
N TYR A 38 5.56 -12.28 4.74
CA TYR A 38 6.39 -11.63 3.70
C TYR A 38 6.10 -12.15 2.29
N PHE A 39 6.03 -13.47 2.10
CA PHE A 39 5.75 -14.06 0.79
C PHE A 39 4.36 -13.69 0.26
N ALA A 40 3.34 -13.62 1.11
CA ALA A 40 2.02 -13.16 0.70
C ALA A 40 2.06 -11.68 0.28
N ARG A 41 2.78 -10.84 1.03
CA ARG A 41 2.97 -9.43 0.69
C ARG A 41 3.68 -9.26 -0.66
N GLN A 42 4.70 -10.06 -0.93
CA GLN A 42 5.44 -10.00 -2.19
C GLN A 42 4.54 -10.40 -3.39
N GLN A 43 3.79 -11.51 -3.27
CA GLN A 43 2.88 -11.95 -4.33
C GLN A 43 1.78 -10.93 -4.63
N VAL A 44 1.18 -10.36 -3.58
CA VAL A 44 0.16 -9.29 -3.73
C VAL A 44 0.76 -8.04 -4.39
N ARG A 45 2.00 -7.68 -4.06
CA ARG A 45 2.69 -6.54 -4.69
C ARG A 45 2.90 -6.75 -6.19
N GLU A 46 3.25 -7.96 -6.60
CA GLU A 46 3.56 -8.29 -8.00
C GLU A 46 2.30 -8.51 -8.85
N ARG A 47 1.25 -9.13 -8.29
CA ARG A 47 0.10 -9.64 -9.07
C ARG A 47 -1.25 -9.00 -8.73
N GLY A 48 -1.32 -8.26 -7.62
CA GLY A 48 -2.56 -7.70 -7.13
C GLY A 48 -3.16 -6.65 -8.07
N ALA A 49 -4.47 -6.69 -8.24
CA ALA A 49 -5.23 -5.64 -8.91
C ALA A 49 -5.36 -4.42 -7.99
N TRP A 50 -4.33 -3.58 -7.98
CA TRP A 50 -4.25 -2.39 -7.13
C TRP A 50 -5.20 -1.29 -7.61
N ALA A 51 -6.15 -0.89 -6.76
CA ALA A 51 -7.02 0.23 -7.06
C ALA A 51 -6.34 1.56 -6.68
N PRO A 52 -6.15 2.50 -7.61
CA PRO A 52 -5.61 3.82 -7.30
C PRO A 52 -6.69 4.71 -6.65
N THR A 53 -6.32 5.40 -5.58
CA THR A 53 -7.10 6.48 -4.96
C THR A 53 -6.24 7.73 -4.91
N LYS A 54 -6.73 8.82 -5.50
CA LYS A 54 -6.14 10.14 -5.31
C LYS A 54 -6.60 10.69 -3.96
N LEU A 55 -5.66 11.16 -3.16
CA LEU A 55 -5.91 11.80 -1.88
C LEU A 55 -5.35 13.22 -1.92
N THR A 56 -6.18 14.18 -1.54
CA THR A 56 -5.81 15.58 -1.28
C THR A 56 -6.04 15.90 0.20
N ASP A 57 -5.52 17.05 0.64
CA ASP A 57 -5.47 17.47 2.06
C ASP A 57 -6.78 17.29 2.83
N ASN A 58 -7.92 17.67 2.22
CA ASN A 58 -9.24 17.63 2.85
C ASN A 58 -10.12 16.45 2.40
N ASP A 59 -9.59 15.51 1.62
CA ASP A 59 -10.42 14.38 1.16
C ASP A 59 -10.73 13.44 2.33
N PRO A 60 -12.02 13.06 2.53
CA PRO A 60 -12.37 12.08 3.53
C PRO A 60 -11.67 10.75 3.21
N LEU A 61 -10.85 10.27 4.14
CA LEU A 61 -10.25 8.95 4.03
C LEU A 61 -11.34 7.88 4.11
N TYR A 62 -11.26 6.84 3.29
CA TYR A 62 -12.15 5.68 3.40
C TYR A 62 -12.08 5.10 4.80
N ASP A 63 -13.21 4.68 5.38
CA ASP A 63 -13.30 4.14 6.74
C ASP A 63 -12.26 3.05 7.07
N GLN A 64 -11.91 2.22 6.09
CA GLN A 64 -10.87 1.19 6.21
C GLN A 64 -9.45 1.75 6.32
N LEU A 65 -9.15 2.89 5.68
CA LEU A 65 -7.88 3.61 5.82
C LEU A 65 -7.83 4.37 7.15
N THR A 66 -8.97 4.88 7.61
CA THR A 66 -9.08 5.79 8.76
C THR A 66 -8.60 5.17 10.08
N LYS A 67 -8.88 3.88 10.32
CA LYS A 67 -8.64 3.28 11.65
C LYS A 67 -7.17 3.00 11.96
N GLU A 68 -6.35 2.69 10.95
CA GLU A 68 -4.96 2.23 11.15
C GLU A 68 -3.94 3.13 10.46
N PHE A 69 -4.29 3.72 9.33
CA PHE A 69 -3.40 4.56 8.53
C PHE A 69 -3.79 6.03 8.54
N GLY A 70 -5.00 6.37 8.98
CA GLY A 70 -5.57 7.71 8.96
C GLY A 70 -4.65 8.77 9.57
N PRO A 71 -4.27 8.64 10.86
CA PRO A 71 -3.42 9.64 11.52
C PRO A 71 -2.07 9.87 10.81
N ILE A 72 -1.45 8.79 10.33
CA ILE A 72 -0.16 8.85 9.60
C ILE A 72 -0.35 9.55 8.25
N LEU A 73 -1.41 9.20 7.50
CA LEU A 73 -1.70 9.79 6.20
C LEU A 73 -2.08 11.27 6.30
N THR A 74 -2.87 11.67 7.29
CA THR A 74 -3.21 13.08 7.53
C THR A 74 -1.96 13.91 7.78
N THR A 75 -1.02 13.39 8.59
CA THR A 75 0.24 14.09 8.86
C THR A 75 1.10 14.23 7.60
N LEU A 76 1.11 13.20 6.74
CA LEU A 76 1.89 13.20 5.50
C LEU A 76 1.27 14.07 4.40
N LEU A 77 -0.05 14.25 4.40
CA LEU A 77 -0.79 15.08 3.45
C LEU A 77 -0.71 16.58 3.75
N LEU A 78 -0.32 16.96 4.97
CA LEU A 78 -0.09 18.37 5.30
C LEU A 78 1.00 18.98 4.39
N PRO A 79 0.74 20.15 3.80
CA PRO A 79 1.75 20.87 3.02
C PRO A 79 3.02 21.16 3.85
N HIS A 80 4.19 21.00 3.24
CA HIS A 80 5.45 21.49 3.82
C HIS A 80 5.60 23.01 3.65
N GLN A 81 6.56 23.59 4.37
CA GLN A 81 6.92 25.00 4.16
C GLN A 81 7.28 25.21 2.67
N GLN A 82 6.65 26.21 2.04
CA GLN A 82 6.75 26.55 0.61
C GLN A 82 5.98 25.64 -0.37
N GLU A 83 5.15 24.70 0.11
CA GLU A 83 4.20 23.95 -0.72
C GLU A 83 2.82 24.65 -0.74
N ILE A 84 2.23 24.82 -1.93
CA ILE A 84 0.89 25.40 -2.10
C ILE A 84 -0.19 24.34 -1.84
N ALA A 85 0.08 23.09 -2.21
CA ALA A 85 -0.78 21.94 -1.96
C ALA A 85 0.05 20.65 -2.08
N ARG A 86 -0.33 19.63 -1.31
CA ARG A 86 0.24 18.29 -1.38
C ARG A 86 -0.82 17.28 -1.79
N ARG A 87 -0.43 16.33 -2.65
CA ARG A 87 -1.29 15.27 -3.17
C ARG A 87 -0.59 13.93 -2.97
N ALA A 88 -1.32 12.94 -2.46
CA ALA A 88 -0.84 11.56 -2.42
C ALA A 88 -1.67 10.68 -3.36
N THR A 89 -1.04 9.66 -3.91
CA THR A 89 -1.76 8.56 -4.55
C THR A 89 -1.60 7.34 -3.67
N ALA A 90 -2.67 6.92 -3.03
CA ALA A 90 -2.71 5.65 -2.33
C ALA A 90 -3.14 4.55 -3.30
N ARG A 91 -2.56 3.37 -3.15
CA ARG A 91 -3.07 2.16 -3.80
C ARG A 91 -3.52 1.21 -2.71
N TYR A 92 -4.71 0.66 -2.85
CA TYR A 92 -5.26 -0.29 -1.90
C TYR A 92 -5.68 -1.58 -2.61
N LEU A 93 -5.66 -2.67 -1.86
CA LEU A 93 -6.12 -3.98 -2.31
C LEU A 93 -6.62 -4.77 -1.10
N ARG A 94 -7.72 -5.50 -1.27
CA ARG A 94 -8.30 -6.32 -0.19
C ARG A 94 -7.68 -7.70 -0.19
N LEU A 95 -7.01 -8.03 0.90
CA LEU A 95 -6.42 -9.35 1.14
C LEU A 95 -7.22 -10.07 2.22
N ALA A 96 -7.75 -11.25 1.90
CA ALA A 96 -8.37 -12.14 2.87
C ALA A 96 -7.36 -13.21 3.32
N ARG A 97 -7.22 -13.39 4.63
CA ARG A 97 -6.47 -14.49 5.24
C ARG A 97 -7.45 -15.49 5.82
N VAL A 98 -7.38 -16.75 5.37
CA VAL A 98 -8.32 -17.80 5.75
C VAL A 98 -7.55 -18.99 6.30
N THR A 99 -7.99 -19.51 7.44
CA THR A 99 -7.54 -20.78 8.01
C THR A 99 -8.69 -21.77 7.96
N VAL A 100 -8.41 -22.96 7.43
CA VAL A 100 -9.40 -24.03 7.24
C VAL A 100 -9.13 -25.13 8.26
N ALA A 101 -10.15 -25.57 8.98
CA ALA A 101 -10.00 -26.47 10.13
C ALA A 101 -9.43 -27.84 9.71
N GLU A 102 -9.79 -28.32 8.53
CA GLU A 102 -9.32 -29.57 7.93
C GLU A 102 -7.82 -29.50 7.56
N HIS A 103 -7.28 -28.29 7.40
CA HIS A 103 -5.90 -28.05 6.98
C HIS A 103 -5.20 -27.04 7.91
N PRO A 104 -5.01 -27.35 9.21
CA PRO A 104 -4.49 -26.39 10.19
C PRO A 104 -3.03 -25.99 9.94
N HIS A 105 -2.34 -26.75 9.09
CA HIS A 105 -0.97 -26.49 8.67
C HIS A 105 -0.87 -25.55 7.47
N ARG A 106 -2.00 -25.05 6.94
CA ARG A 106 -2.06 -24.17 5.77
C ARG A 106 -2.81 -22.89 6.10
N VAL A 107 -2.34 -21.79 5.54
CA VAL A 107 -3.00 -20.49 5.55
C VAL A 107 -3.24 -20.08 4.10
N TYR A 108 -4.47 -19.74 3.78
CA TYR A 108 -4.89 -19.33 2.45
C TYR A 108 -4.97 -17.80 2.41
N PHE A 109 -4.33 -17.19 1.42
CA PHE A 109 -4.41 -15.78 1.15
C PHE A 109 -5.14 -15.58 -0.17
N VAL A 110 -6.26 -14.84 -0.14
CA VAL A 110 -7.09 -14.58 -1.32
C VAL A 110 -7.05 -13.09 -1.64
N PHE A 111 -6.72 -12.75 -2.88
CA PHE A 111 -6.68 -11.37 -3.34
C PHE A 111 -7.12 -11.25 -4.80
N PRO A 112 -7.68 -10.09 -5.20
CA PRO A 112 -8.08 -9.86 -6.58
C PRO A 112 -6.86 -9.62 -7.48
N THR A 113 -6.89 -10.17 -8.69
CA THR A 113 -5.97 -9.88 -9.81
C THR A 113 -6.78 -9.47 -11.03
N ASP A 114 -6.12 -8.98 -12.08
CA ASP A 114 -6.76 -8.59 -13.34
C ASP A 114 -7.46 -9.76 -14.05
N ARG A 115 -7.12 -11.01 -13.70
CA ARG A 115 -7.72 -12.23 -14.28
C ARG A 115 -8.74 -12.90 -13.37
N GLY A 116 -9.04 -12.32 -12.21
CA GLY A 116 -9.90 -12.90 -11.17
C GLY A 116 -9.20 -13.11 -9.84
N PRO A 117 -9.86 -13.72 -8.85
CA PRO A 117 -9.28 -13.95 -7.53
C PRO A 117 -8.16 -15.00 -7.60
N GLU A 118 -7.00 -14.69 -7.03
CA GLU A 118 -5.88 -15.63 -6.86
C GLU A 118 -5.80 -16.10 -5.40
N VAL A 119 -5.48 -17.38 -5.22
CA VAL A 119 -5.35 -18.02 -3.91
C VAL A 119 -3.91 -18.49 -3.72
N LEU A 120 -3.23 -17.90 -2.74
CA LEU A 120 -1.89 -18.32 -2.33
C LEU A 120 -2.00 -19.21 -1.09
N VAL A 121 -1.42 -20.40 -1.16
CA VAL A 121 -1.36 -21.35 -0.04
C VAL A 121 0.03 -21.31 0.58
N LEU A 122 0.10 -20.95 1.85
CA LEU A 122 1.35 -20.90 2.61
C LEU A 122 1.30 -21.85 3.81
N PRO A 123 2.43 -22.43 4.23
CA PRO A 123 2.50 -23.18 5.47
C PRO A 123 2.20 -22.24 6.65
N SER A 124 1.48 -22.75 7.65
CA SER A 124 1.23 -21.98 8.87
C SER A 124 2.53 -21.74 9.64
N GLN A 125 2.63 -20.62 10.34
CA GLN A 125 3.81 -20.25 11.12
C GLN A 125 4.17 -21.30 12.18
N LYS A 126 3.18 -22.01 12.72
CA LYS A 126 3.39 -23.13 13.65
C LYS A 126 4.09 -24.30 12.95
N ARG A 127 3.69 -24.62 11.71
CA ARG A 127 4.30 -25.71 10.92
C ARG A 127 5.71 -25.36 10.47
N THR A 128 5.97 -24.12 10.08
CA THR A 128 7.32 -23.68 9.73
C THR A 128 8.26 -23.76 10.93
N TRP A 129 7.84 -23.31 12.11
CA TRP A 129 8.63 -23.47 13.34
C TRP A 129 8.92 -24.92 13.69
N GLN A 130 7.93 -25.82 13.56
CA GLN A 130 8.14 -27.25 13.79
C GLN A 130 9.20 -27.83 12.84
N LEU A 131 9.13 -27.51 11.55
CA LEU A 131 10.11 -27.98 10.57
C LEU A 131 11.51 -27.43 10.86
N THR A 132 11.62 -26.13 11.17
CA THR A 132 12.90 -25.51 11.52
C THR A 132 13.50 -26.19 12.75
N ALA A 133 12.70 -26.47 13.79
CA ALA A 133 13.17 -27.16 14.99
C ALA A 133 13.68 -28.58 14.69
N VAL A 134 12.97 -29.34 13.83
CA VAL A 134 13.40 -30.69 13.40
C VAL A 134 14.73 -30.62 12.65
N VAL A 135 14.86 -29.71 11.67
CA VAL A 135 16.09 -29.55 10.90
C VAL A 135 17.26 -29.16 11.81
N LEU A 136 17.04 -28.22 12.74
CA LEU A 136 18.06 -27.82 13.71
C LEU A 136 18.49 -28.99 14.60
N GLY A 137 17.53 -29.78 15.08
CA GLY A 137 17.81 -30.98 15.88
C GLY A 137 18.66 -32.00 15.13
N VAL A 138 18.34 -32.27 13.86
CA VAL A 138 19.13 -33.18 13.01
C VAL A 138 20.56 -32.64 12.80
N LEU A 139 20.72 -31.35 12.52
CA LEU A 139 22.04 -30.72 12.36
C LEU A 139 22.89 -30.81 13.63
N VAL A 140 22.28 -30.60 14.81
CA VAL A 140 22.96 -30.75 16.10
C VAL A 140 23.40 -32.20 16.32
N LEU A 141 22.53 -33.18 16.01
CA LEU A 141 22.87 -34.59 16.13
C LEU A 141 24.06 -34.97 15.23
N ILE A 142 24.05 -34.53 13.97
CA ILE A 142 25.15 -34.75 13.03
C ILE A 142 26.44 -34.11 13.56
N ALA A 143 26.37 -32.87 14.05
CA ALA A 143 27.54 -32.18 14.62
C ALA A 143 28.12 -32.93 15.83
N LEU A 144 27.27 -33.50 16.69
CA LEU A 144 27.71 -34.33 17.81
C LEU A 144 28.38 -35.62 17.31
N VAL A 145 27.78 -36.34 16.36
CA VAL A 145 28.38 -37.56 15.80
C VAL A 145 29.73 -37.28 15.17
N VAL A 146 29.86 -36.21 14.38
CA VAL A 146 31.14 -35.79 13.81
C VAL A 146 32.16 -35.56 14.92
N ARG A 147 31.79 -34.77 15.95
CA ARG A 147 32.67 -34.49 17.10
C ARG A 147 33.06 -35.73 17.92
N PHE A 148 32.24 -36.78 17.93
CA PHE A 148 32.55 -38.03 18.64
C PHE A 148 33.37 -39.01 17.79
N VAL A 149 33.37 -38.85 16.46
CA VAL A 149 34.10 -39.73 15.52
C VAL A 149 35.48 -39.16 15.13
N THR A 150 35.65 -37.84 15.16
CA THR A 150 36.95 -37.13 15.04
C THR A 150 37.58 -36.87 16.40
#